data_AF-A0A2E8QIT2-F1
#
_entry.id   AF-A0A2E8QIT2-F1
#
_cell.length_a   1.000
_cell.length_b   1.000
_cell.length_c   1.000
_cell.angle_alpha   90.00
_cell.angle_beta   90.00
_cell.angle_gamma   90.00
#
_symmetry.space_group_name_H-M   'P 1'
#
loop_
_entity.id
_entity.type
_entity.pdbx_description
1 polymer ?
#
loop_
_entity_poly.entity_id
_entity_poly.type
_entity_poly.pdbx_seq_one_letter_code
_entity_poly.pdbx_strand_id
1 'polypeptide(L)'
;MASRKDTILKAAKRTAKQAHAAASKRGSKTRTRVGIEPHRHCSVCWKPISLESEPPICGDENCQAMYERREKSRKRFSFLMYFGIAIFVGLLAFQIIMGASG
;
A
#
# COMPACT_ATOMS: atom_id res chain seq x y z
N MET A 1 12.93 31.07 47.97
CA MET A 1 13.77 30.23 47.07
C MET A 1 12.92 29.08 46.57
N ALA A 2 12.79 28.87 45.25
CA ALA A 2 11.95 27.79 44.72
C ALA A 2 12.52 26.41 45.09
N SER A 3 11.66 25.46 45.46
CA SER A 3 12.07 24.11 45.84
C SER A 3 12.74 23.40 44.65
N ARG A 4 13.76 22.58 44.92
CA ARG A 4 14.48 21.82 43.86
C ARG A 4 13.51 21.02 42.98
N LYS A 5 12.41 20.51 43.56
CA LYS A 5 11.35 19.78 42.86
C LYS A 5 10.64 20.66 41.83
N ASP A 6 10.33 21.91 42.18
CA ASP A 6 9.65 22.85 41.29
C ASP A 6 10.53 23.26 40.11
N THR A 7 11.83 23.40 40.35
CA THR A 7 12.83 23.69 39.30
C THR A 7 12.93 22.55 38.31
N ILE A 8 12.95 21.29 38.78
CA ILE A 8 13.00 20.10 37.93
C ILE A 8 11.71 19.97 37.12
N LEU A 9 10.54 20.14 37.74
CA LEU A 9 9.25 20.09 37.04
C LEU A 9 9.13 21.19 35.97
N LYS A 10 9.65 22.39 36.25
CA LYS A 10 9.67 23.51 35.30
C LYS A 10 10.62 23.25 34.13
N ALA A 11 11.78 22.63 34.38
CA ALA A 11 12.70 22.21 33.33
C ALA A 11 12.07 21.12 32.45
N ALA A 12 11.47 20.08 33.04
CA ALA A 12 10.82 18.99 32.31
C ALA A 12 9.69 19.50 31.40
N LYS A 13 8.84 20.40 31.91
CA LYS A 13 7.76 21.02 31.11
C LYS A 13 8.29 21.86 29.95
N ARG A 14 9.43 22.53 30.12
CA ARG A 14 10.08 23.30 29.04
C ARG A 14 10.65 22.38 27.97
N THR A 15 11.34 21.31 28.36
CA THR A 15 11.89 20.32 27.42
C THR A 15 10.78 19.64 26.62
N ALA A 16 9.68 19.25 27.28
CA ALA A 16 8.52 18.67 26.60
C ALA A 16 7.91 19.63 25.58
N LYS A 17 7.69 20.90 25.94
CA LYS A 17 7.16 21.92 25.01
C LYS A 17 8.09 22.17 23.82
N GLN A 18 9.41 22.21 24.06
CA GLN A 18 10.40 22.37 23.01
C GLN A 18 10.42 21.17 22.05
N ALA A 19 10.31 19.95 22.58
CA ALA A 19 10.23 18.74 21.78
C ALA A 19 8.96 18.72 20.90
N HIS A 20 7.79 19.07 21.46
CA HIS A 20 6.55 19.18 20.69
C HIS A 20 6.60 20.29 19.63
N ALA A 21 7.21 21.43 19.93
CA ALA A 21 7.40 22.52 18.96
C ALA A 21 8.36 22.12 17.82
N ALA A 22 9.42 21.35 18.12
CA ALA A 22 10.34 20.83 17.11
C ALA A 22 9.69 19.75 16.24
N ALA A 23 8.87 18.87 16.83
CA ALA A 23 8.15 17.81 16.12
C ALA A 23 7.05 18.38 15.22
N SER A 24 6.26 19.35 15.69
CA SER A 24 5.22 20.02 14.88
C SER A 24 5.81 20.76 13.67
N LYS A 25 6.99 21.39 13.81
CA LYS A 25 7.72 21.97 12.68
C LYS A 25 8.24 20.94 11.67
N ARG A 26 8.41 19.67 12.07
CA ARG A 26 8.82 18.57 11.18
C ARG A 26 7.63 17.96 10.41
N GLY A 27 6.41 18.05 10.93
CA GLY A 27 5.22 17.45 10.33
C GLY A 27 4.76 18.04 9.00
N SER A 28 5.21 19.26 8.66
CA SER A 28 4.80 19.97 7.42
C SER A 28 5.84 19.92 6.29
N LYS A 29 7.02 19.29 6.49
CA LYS A 29 7.90 18.96 5.36
C LYS A 29 7.42 17.66 4.73
N THR A 30 6.17 17.69 4.28
CA THR A 30 5.65 16.79 3.26
C THR A 30 6.69 16.71 2.16
N ARG A 31 7.16 15.47 1.92
CA ARG A 31 7.86 14.81 0.79
C ARG A 31 8.03 15.54 -0.56
N THR A 32 8.14 16.87 -0.56
CA THR A 32 8.15 17.74 -1.72
C THR A 32 9.46 18.52 -1.63
N ARG A 33 10.55 17.95 -2.16
CA ARG A 33 11.84 18.63 -2.48
C ARG A 33 12.95 17.61 -2.76
N VAL A 34 12.71 16.72 -3.71
CA VAL A 34 13.78 16.36 -4.64
C VAL A 34 13.20 16.75 -5.99
N GLY A 35 13.86 17.63 -6.74
CA GLY A 35 13.36 18.19 -8.02
C GLY A 35 13.31 17.16 -9.16
N ILE A 36 12.87 15.95 -8.84
CA ILE A 36 12.70 14.84 -9.76
C ILE A 36 11.21 14.84 -10.09
N GLU A 37 10.91 15.01 -11.38
CA GLU A 37 9.54 14.86 -11.87
C GLU A 37 9.00 13.50 -11.41
N PRO A 38 7.76 13.47 -10.89
CA PRO A 38 7.18 12.21 -10.44
C PRO A 38 7.14 11.23 -11.63
N HIS A 39 7.65 10.02 -11.41
CA HIS A 39 7.82 8.98 -12.43
C HIS A 39 7.32 7.65 -11.91
N ARG A 40 6.99 6.73 -12.83
CA ARG A 40 6.69 5.33 -12.52
C ARG A 40 7.91 4.47 -12.84
N HIS A 41 7.98 3.28 -12.27
CA HIS A 41 9.00 2.28 -12.62
C HIS A 41 8.36 1.12 -13.38
N CYS A 42 9.08 0.56 -14.35
CA CYS A 42 8.67 -0.67 -15.02
C CYS A 42 8.51 -1.80 -14.01
N SER A 43 7.38 -2.50 -14.04
CA SER A 43 7.10 -3.64 -13.13
C SER A 43 8.02 -4.86 -13.33
N VAL A 44 8.80 -4.89 -14.41
CA VAL A 44 9.72 -5.99 -14.76
C VAL A 44 11.18 -5.59 -14.53
N CYS A 45 11.64 -4.50 -15.15
CA CYS A 45 13.05 -4.08 -15.14
C CYS A 45 13.34 -2.83 -14.31
N TRP A 46 12.33 -2.24 -13.66
CA TRP A 46 12.46 -1.05 -12.80
C TRP A 46 12.96 0.25 -13.47
N LYS A 47 13.11 0.26 -14.80
CA LYS A 47 13.44 1.46 -15.57
C LYS A 47 12.42 2.58 -15.31
N PRO A 48 12.84 3.85 -15.16
CA PRO A 48 11.92 4.98 -14.99
C PRO A 48 11.10 5.20 -16.27
N ILE A 49 9.81 5.46 -16.09
CA ILE A 49 8.78 5.68 -17.12
C ILE A 49 7.96 6.91 -16.72
N SER A 50 7.35 7.61 -17.68
CA SER A 50 6.39 8.68 -17.39
C SER A 50 5.20 8.17 -16.57
N LEU A 51 4.58 9.05 -15.79
CA LEU A 51 3.39 8.73 -14.99
C LEU A 51 2.18 8.32 -15.83
N GLU A 52 2.10 8.85 -17.05
CA GLU A 52 0.96 8.67 -17.97
C GLU A 52 1.06 7.36 -18.77
N SER A 53 2.17 6.65 -18.68
CA SER A 53 2.33 5.38 -19.39
C SER A 53 1.45 4.30 -18.75
N GLU A 54 0.44 3.87 -19.50
CA GLU A 54 -0.37 2.69 -19.24
C GLU A 54 -0.23 1.75 -20.44
N PRO A 55 0.24 0.50 -20.28
CA PRO A 55 0.60 -0.25 -19.07
C PRO A 55 1.92 0.19 -18.36
N PRO A 56 2.16 -0.21 -17.08
CA PRO A 56 3.34 0.16 -16.30
C PRO A 56 4.60 -0.65 -16.69
N ILE A 57 4.96 -0.58 -17.98
CA ILE A 57 6.12 -1.25 -18.58
C ILE A 57 6.87 -0.31 -19.54
N CYS A 58 8.16 -0.52 -19.70
CA CYS A 58 9.08 0.38 -20.42
C CYS A 58 9.08 0.22 -21.95
N GLY A 59 8.20 -0.62 -22.51
CA GLY A 59 8.11 -0.87 -23.95
C GLY A 59 9.08 -1.93 -24.50
N ASP A 60 10.07 -2.39 -23.73
CA ASP A 60 10.99 -3.46 -24.17
C ASP A 60 10.24 -4.79 -24.42
N GLU A 61 10.54 -5.47 -25.52
CA GLU A 61 9.89 -6.73 -25.94
C GLU A 61 9.86 -7.80 -24.83
N ASN A 62 10.97 -7.94 -24.10
CA ASN A 62 11.05 -8.88 -22.97
C ASN A 62 10.10 -8.49 -21.82
N CYS A 63 9.98 -7.19 -21.53
CA CYS A 63 9.06 -6.69 -20.51
C CYS A 63 7.60 -6.84 -20.96
N GLN A 64 7.30 -6.64 -22.24
CA GLN A 64 5.96 -6.88 -22.80
C GLN A 64 5.56 -8.34 -22.70
N ALA A 65 6.41 -9.28 -23.15
CA ALA A 65 6.14 -10.71 -23.08
C ALA A 65 5.91 -11.21 -21.65
N MET A 66 6.72 -10.74 -20.70
CA MET A 66 6.57 -11.06 -19.28
C MET A 66 5.28 -10.50 -18.70
N TYR A 67 4.90 -9.28 -19.08
CA TYR A 67 3.65 -8.65 -18.65
C TYR A 67 2.44 -9.40 -19.19
N GLU A 68 2.40 -9.71 -20.49
CA GLU A 68 1.29 -10.43 -21.12
C GLU A 68 1.09 -11.82 -20.51
N ARG A 69 2.19 -12.55 -20.25
CA ARG A 69 2.13 -13.86 -19.57
C ARG A 69 1.54 -13.75 -18.16
N ARG A 70 1.95 -12.73 -17.40
CA ARG A 70 1.43 -12.47 -16.05
C ARG A 70 -0.03 -12.03 -16.08
N GLU A 71 -0.44 -11.22 -17.06
CA GLU A 71 -1.82 -10.77 -17.22
C GLU A 71 -2.75 -11.94 -17.56
N LYS A 72 -2.36 -12.80 -18.51
CA LYS A 72 -3.10 -14.03 -18.85
C LYS A 72 -3.26 -14.93 -17.64
N SER A 73 -2.18 -15.13 -16.87
CA SER A 73 -2.22 -15.92 -15.63
C SER A 73 -3.17 -15.29 -14.60
N ARG A 74 -3.09 -13.98 -14.39
CA ARG A 74 -3.95 -13.26 -13.44
C ARG A 74 -5.42 -13.36 -13.80
N LYS A 75 -5.78 -13.22 -15.09
CA LYS A 75 -7.17 -13.39 -15.56
C LYS A 75 -7.68 -14.80 -15.30
N ARG A 76 -6.89 -15.82 -15.65
CA ARG A 76 -7.23 -17.24 -15.40
C ARG A 76 -7.38 -17.54 -13.91
N PHE A 77 -6.44 -17.09 -13.09
CA PHE A 77 -6.48 -17.30 -11.65
C PHE A 77 -7.66 -16.58 -11.00
N SER A 78 -7.94 -15.33 -11.40
CA SER A 78 -9.10 -14.58 -10.90
C SER A 78 -10.40 -15.30 -11.25
N PHE A 79 -10.53 -15.75 -12.51
CA PHE A 79 -11.69 -16.53 -12.93
C PHE A 79 -11.85 -17.82 -12.11
N LEU A 80 -10.78 -18.59 -11.94
CA LEU A 80 -10.79 -19.82 -11.16
C LEU A 80 -11.15 -19.58 -9.69
N MET A 81 -10.66 -18.50 -9.08
CA MET A 81 -11.00 -18.13 -7.71
C MET A 81 -12.50 -17.82 -7.56
N TYR A 82 -13.06 -17.01 -8.45
CA TYR A 82 -14.50 -16.70 -8.42
C TYR A 82 -15.36 -17.93 -8.69
N PHE A 83 -14.97 -18.75 -9.67
CA PHE A 83 -15.68 -19.98 -10.00
C PHE A 83 -15.65 -20.99 -8.83
N GLY A 84 -14.48 -21.16 -8.21
CA GLY A 84 -14.32 -22.02 -7.04
C GLY A 84 -15.18 -21.57 -5.85
N ILE A 85 -15.22 -20.27 -5.57
CA ILE A 85 -16.09 -19.70 -4.52
C ILE A 85 -17.56 -19.93 -4.87
N ALA A 86 -17.98 -19.69 -6.12
CA ALA A 86 -19.35 -19.88 -6.55
C ALA A 86 -19.81 -21.34 -6.41
N ILE A 87 -18.97 -22.31 -6.81
CA ILE A 87 -19.25 -23.74 -6.62
C ILE A 87 -19.33 -24.07 -5.14
N PHE A 88 -18.36 -23.63 -4.33
CA PHE A 88 -18.33 -23.92 -2.90
C PHE A 88 -19.60 -23.44 -2.19
N VAL A 89 -20.01 -22.19 -2.45
CA VAL A 89 -21.24 -21.62 -1.89
C VAL A 89 -22.47 -22.34 -2.42
N GLY A 90 -22.52 -22.67 -3.71
CA GLY A 90 -23.63 -23.41 -4.31
C GLY A 90 -23.81 -24.82 -3.71
N LEU A 91 -22.73 -25.56 -3.53
CA LEU A 91 -22.75 -26.88 -2.89
C LEU A 91 -23.14 -26.78 -1.41
N LEU A 92 -22.63 -25.78 -0.69
CA LEU A 92 -23.00 -25.56 0.71
C LEU A 92 -24.51 -25.24 0.83
N ALA A 93 -25.04 -24.37 -0.03
CA ALA A 93 -26.47 -24.08 -0.07
C ALA A 93 -27.31 -25.32 -0.39
N PHE A 94 -26.86 -26.13 -1.36
CA PHE A 94 -27.51 -27.40 -1.70
C PHE A 94 -27.53 -28.36 -0.51
N GLN A 95 -26.40 -28.52 0.19
CA GLN A 95 -26.32 -29.36 1.40
C GLN A 95 -27.25 -28.86 2.52
N ILE A 96 -27.39 -27.54 2.68
CA ILE A 96 -28.35 -26.99 3.66
C ILE A 96 -29.79 -27.30 3.24
N ILE A 97 -30.14 -27.12 1.96
CA ILE A 97 -31.50 -27.35 1.48
C ILE A 97 -31.87 -28.84 1.56
N MET A 98 -30.99 -29.75 1.10
CA MET A 98 -31.24 -31.19 1.16
C MET A 98 -31.11 -31.77 2.58
N GLY A 99 -30.17 -31.26 3.38
CA GLY A 99 -29.95 -31.69 4.76
C GLY A 99 -30.99 -31.17 5.76
N ALA A 100 -31.69 -30.08 5.45
CA ALA A 100 -32.81 -29.58 6.25
C ALA A 100 -34.14 -30.29 5.95
N SER A 101 -34.20 -31.11 4.90
CA SER A 101 -35.39 -31.89 4.51
C SER A 101 -35.40 -33.35 4.98
N GLY A 102 -34.39 -33.77 5.76
CA GLY A 102 -34.28 -35.11 6.36
C GLY A 102 -34.54 -35.13 7.86
#